data_AF-A0A7Y5AQQ7-F1
#
_entry.id   AF-A0A7Y5AQQ7-F1
#
_cell.length_a   1.000
_cell.length_b   1.000
_cell.length_c   1.000
_cell.angle_alpha   90.00
_cell.angle_beta   90.00
_cell.angle_gamma   90.00
#
_symmetry.space_group_name_H-M   'P 1'
#
loop_
_entity.id
_entity.type
_entity.pdbx_description
1 polymer ?
#
loop_
_entity_poly.entity_id
_entity_poly.type
_entity_poly.pdbx_seq_one_letter_code
_entity_poly.pdbx_strand_id
1 'polypeptide(L)'
;MTTEQEKPEKYERRQGPDLLCRAFSWLAILGWVLFIAGMVLAHYARPELDTGLVRYWGIEIRSDWHPKLTVYLQYLLWAVALVSALSLSLNRLRLRRRGDHLHVNIVMLLLSSIGLLLYLYRQV
;
A
#
# COMPACT_ATOMS: atom_id res chain seq x y z
N MET A 1 43.82 -45.38 0.75
CA MET A 1 42.41 -45.69 1.06
C MET A 1 41.99 -44.89 2.28
N THR A 2 41.40 -43.72 2.06
CA THR A 2 40.71 -42.95 3.10
C THR A 2 39.50 -42.36 2.42
N THR A 3 38.35 -42.89 2.82
CA THR A 3 37.01 -42.69 2.28
C THR A 3 36.62 -41.22 2.27
N GLU A 4 36.30 -40.72 1.08
CA GLU A 4 35.53 -39.51 0.81
C GLU A 4 34.30 -39.49 1.72
N GLN A 5 34.24 -38.52 2.63
CA GLN A 5 33.08 -38.27 3.48
C GLN A 5 32.04 -37.55 2.61
N GLU A 6 31.12 -38.30 2.02
CA GLU A 6 29.95 -37.77 1.33
C GLU A 6 29.10 -36.97 2.32
N LYS A 7 29.19 -35.64 2.22
CA LYS A 7 28.44 -34.70 3.04
C LYS A 7 26.95 -34.88 2.71
N PRO A 8 26.06 -35.16 3.67
CA PRO A 8 24.66 -35.40 3.36
C PRO A 8 24.09 -34.13 2.72
N GLU A 9 23.64 -34.24 1.47
CA GLU A 9 22.87 -33.19 0.82
C GLU A 9 21.64 -32.91 1.69
N LYS A 10 21.60 -31.69 2.20
CA LYS A 10 20.55 -31.21 3.09
C LYS A 10 19.29 -31.04 2.26
N TYR A 11 18.53 -32.11 2.11
CA TYR A 11 17.24 -32.08 1.42
C TYR A 11 16.27 -31.20 2.23
N GLU A 12 16.13 -29.95 1.80
CA GLU A 12 15.30 -28.91 2.42
C GLU A 12 13.81 -29.24 2.19
N ARG A 13 13.29 -30.21 2.95
CA ARG A 13 11.93 -30.76 2.86
C ARG A 13 10.86 -29.85 3.47
N ARG A 14 10.87 -28.55 3.16
CA ARG A 14 9.82 -27.60 3.55
C ARG A 14 9.38 -26.75 2.36
N GLN A 15 8.99 -27.43 1.29
CA GLN A 15 8.14 -26.88 0.24
C GLN A 15 6.71 -26.73 0.76
N GLY A 16 6.32 -25.51 1.10
CA GLY A 16 4.94 -25.12 1.30
C GLY A 16 4.83 -23.69 1.82
N PRO A 17 3.88 -22.85 1.35
CA PRO A 17 3.12 -22.86 0.11
C PRO A 17 3.64 -21.74 -0.82
N ASP A 18 4.32 -22.09 -1.91
CA ASP A 18 4.90 -21.10 -2.85
C ASP A 18 3.84 -20.15 -3.42
N LEU A 19 2.60 -20.62 -3.54
CA LEU A 19 1.44 -19.84 -3.96
C LEU A 19 1.14 -18.68 -3.00
N LEU A 20 1.28 -18.87 -1.68
CA LEU A 20 1.03 -17.80 -0.71
C LEU A 20 2.18 -16.79 -0.72
N CYS A 21 3.44 -17.24 -0.74
CA CYS A 21 4.59 -16.34 -0.88
C CYS A 21 4.47 -15.51 -2.17
N ARG A 22 4.06 -16.14 -3.28
CA ARG A 22 3.79 -15.47 -4.54
C ARG A 22 2.64 -14.46 -4.41
N ALA A 23 1.54 -14.83 -3.75
CA ALA A 23 0.41 -13.93 -3.50
C ALA A 23 0.82 -12.71 -2.67
N PHE A 24 1.67 -12.88 -1.66
CA PHE A 24 2.22 -11.75 -0.88
C PHE A 24 3.04 -10.80 -1.75
N SER A 25 3.92 -11.32 -2.61
CA SER A 25 4.68 -10.49 -3.53
C SER A 25 3.76 -9.72 -4.49
N TRP A 26 2.73 -10.37 -5.04
CA TRP A 26 1.75 -9.71 -5.91
C TRP A 26 0.95 -8.63 -5.17
N LEU A 27 0.49 -8.89 -3.95
CA LEU A 27 -0.23 -7.92 -3.13
C LEU A 27 0.64 -6.72 -2.77
N ALA A 28 1.92 -6.94 -2.46
CA ALA A 28 2.87 -5.87 -2.18
C ALA A 28 3.13 -5.00 -3.42
N ILE A 29 3.34 -5.62 -4.59
CA ILE A 29 3.50 -4.90 -5.88
C ILE A 29 2.23 -4.09 -6.18
N LEU A 30 1.05 -4.70 -6.03
CA LEU A 30 -0.23 -4.04 -6.27
C LEU A 30 -0.43 -2.85 -5.31
N GLY A 31 -0.09 -3.00 -4.03
CA GLY A 31 -0.15 -1.94 -3.03
C GLY A 31 0.74 -0.75 -3.38
N TRP A 32 1.97 -1.00 -3.84
CA TRP A 32 2.87 0.06 -4.31
C TRP A 32 2.35 0.78 -5.55
N VAL A 33 1.85 0.04 -6.55
CA VAL A 33 1.28 0.62 -7.78
C VAL A 33 0.08 1.51 -7.44
N LEU A 34 -0.83 1.02 -6.60
CA LEU A 34 -1.98 1.79 -6.14
C LEU A 34 -1.55 3.01 -5.31
N PHE A 35 -0.53 2.89 -4.47
CA PHE A 35 -0.02 4.03 -3.69
C PHE A 35 0.54 5.13 -4.60
N ILE A 36 1.33 4.78 -5.60
CA ILE A 36 1.86 5.73 -6.60
C ILE A 36 0.72 6.39 -7.38
N ALA A 37 -0.25 5.60 -7.84
CA ALA A 37 -1.44 6.15 -8.51
C ALA A 37 -2.20 7.13 -7.61
N GLY A 38 -2.28 6.85 -6.31
CA GLY A 38 -2.94 7.70 -5.32
C GLY A 38 -2.21 9.02 -5.10
N MET A 39 -0.87 8.99 -5.09
CA MET A 39 -0.07 10.21 -5.04
C MET A 39 -0.30 11.09 -6.27
N VAL A 40 -0.33 10.51 -7.47
CA VAL A 40 -0.61 11.24 -8.71
C VAL A 40 -2.00 11.86 -8.65
N LEU A 41 -3.01 11.08 -8.29
CA LEU A 41 -4.39 11.59 -8.19
C LEU A 41 -4.53 12.66 -7.12
N ALA A 42 -3.91 12.49 -5.96
CA ALA A 42 -3.88 13.50 -4.91
C ALA A 42 -3.17 14.78 -5.35
N HIS A 43 -2.16 14.69 -6.21
CA HIS A 43 -1.51 15.87 -6.77
C HIS A 43 -2.48 16.67 -7.66
N TYR A 44 -3.25 15.99 -8.52
CA TYR A 44 -4.22 16.65 -9.39
C TYR A 44 -5.53 17.05 -8.69
N ALA A 45 -5.92 16.35 -7.62
CA ALA A 45 -7.15 16.61 -6.88
C ALA A 45 -7.02 17.79 -5.91
N ARG A 46 -5.80 18.10 -5.46
CA ARG A 46 -5.53 19.19 -4.53
C ARG A 46 -5.96 20.53 -5.14
N PRO A 47 -6.55 21.42 -4.34
CA PRO A 47 -6.88 22.76 -4.78
C PRO A 47 -5.61 23.50 -5.23
N GLU A 48 -5.79 24.39 -6.19
CA GLU A 48 -4.72 25.23 -6.71
C GLU A 48 -4.24 26.16 -5.57
N LEU A 49 -2.93 26.33 -5.44
CA LEU A 49 -2.34 27.07 -4.32
C LEU A 49 -2.74 28.55 -4.40
N ASP A 50 -3.58 29.00 -3.45
CA ASP A 50 -3.87 30.42 -3.24
C ASP A 50 -2.64 31.11 -2.64
N THR A 51 -1.74 31.54 -3.51
CA THR A 51 -0.57 32.34 -3.12
C THR A 51 -0.94 33.82 -3.11
N GLY A 52 -0.36 34.61 -2.20
CA GLY A 52 -0.66 36.04 -2.07
C GLY A 52 -0.48 36.86 -3.35
N LEU A 53 0.35 36.38 -4.27
CA LEU A 53 0.50 36.94 -5.62
C LEU A 53 -0.74 36.70 -6.49
N VAL A 54 -1.35 35.51 -6.45
CA VAL A 54 -2.53 35.20 -7.26
C VAL A 54 -3.74 36.01 -6.79
N ARG A 55 -3.85 36.25 -5.48
CA ARG A 55 -4.84 37.16 -4.88
C ARG A 55 -4.61 38.63 -5.24
N TYR A 56 -3.35 39.05 -5.39
CA TYR A 56 -3.00 40.41 -5.84
C TYR A 56 -3.41 40.66 -7.30
N TRP A 57 -3.34 39.63 -8.14
CA TRP A 57 -3.72 39.70 -9.57
C TRP A 57 -5.20 39.41 -9.83
N GLY A 58 -6.00 39.11 -8.80
CA GLY A 58 -7.45 38.91 -8.92
C GLY A 58 -7.85 37.70 -9.77
N ILE A 59 -6.97 36.69 -9.86
CA ILE A 59 -7.25 35.46 -10.62
C ILE A 59 -8.18 34.60 -9.77
N GLU A 60 -9.35 34.23 -10.31
CA GLU A 60 -10.26 33.29 -9.66
C GLU A 60 -9.62 31.90 -9.65
N ILE A 61 -9.22 31.44 -8.47
CA ILE A 61 -8.58 30.14 -8.25
C ILE A 61 -9.63 29.16 -7.73
N ARG A 62 -9.54 27.90 -8.15
CA ARG A 62 -10.35 26.84 -7.57
C ARG A 62 -9.85 26.50 -6.16
N SER A 63 -10.57 26.98 -5.15
CA SER A 63 -10.33 26.73 -3.72
C SER A 63 -10.77 25.34 -3.26
N ASP A 64 -11.59 24.64 -4.05
CA ASP A 64 -12.19 23.37 -3.67
C ASP A 64 -11.51 22.17 -4.34
N TRP A 65 -11.53 21.04 -3.62
CA TRP A 65 -11.12 19.76 -4.17
C TRP A 65 -12.03 19.37 -5.33
N HIS A 66 -11.44 18.91 -6.43
CA HIS A 66 -12.22 18.60 -7.62
C HIS A 66 -13.10 17.36 -7.36
N PRO A 67 -14.44 17.47 -7.33
CA PRO A 67 -15.32 16.46 -6.74
C PRO A 67 -15.19 15.09 -7.44
N LYS A 68 -14.99 15.08 -8.76
CA LYS A 68 -14.78 13.84 -9.52
C LYS A 68 -13.46 13.16 -9.17
N LEU A 69 -12.37 13.92 -9.07
CA LEU A 69 -11.04 13.35 -8.76
C LEU A 69 -10.96 12.86 -7.32
N THR A 70 -11.62 13.56 -6.37
CA THR A 70 -11.67 13.14 -4.97
C THR A 70 -12.37 11.78 -4.80
N VAL A 71 -13.46 11.55 -5.54
CA VAL A 71 -14.16 10.25 -5.52
C VAL A 71 -13.26 9.13 -6.06
N TYR A 72 -12.55 9.35 -7.17
CA TYR A 72 -11.60 8.36 -7.68
C TYR A 72 -10.46 8.08 -6.69
N LEU A 73 -9.95 9.13 -6.03
CA LEU A 73 -8.91 8.99 -5.00
C LEU A 73 -9.42 8.16 -3.82
N GLN A 74 -10.66 8.38 -3.40
CA GLN A 74 -11.29 7.63 -2.31
C GLN A 74 -11.44 6.13 -2.66
N TYR A 75 -11.90 5.80 -3.87
CA TYR A 75 -11.97 4.40 -4.31
C TYR A 75 -10.59 3.74 -4.35
N LEU A 76 -9.58 4.47 -4.81
CA LEU A 76 -8.22 3.97 -4.88
C LEU A 76 -7.63 3.72 -3.48
N LEU A 77 -7.86 4.63 -2.54
CA LEU A 77 -7.45 4.47 -1.14
C LEU A 77 -8.13 3.27 -0.48
N TRP A 78 -9.42 3.06 -0.76
CA TRP A 78 -10.15 1.86 -0.32
C TRP A 78 -9.54 0.59 -0.91
N ALA A 79 -9.15 0.59 -2.19
CA ALA A 79 -8.48 -0.54 -2.82
C ALA A 79 -7.13 -0.85 -2.13
N VAL A 80 -6.30 0.17 -1.86
CA VAL A 80 -5.03 0.01 -1.10
C VAL A 80 -5.28 -0.57 0.28
N ALA A 81 -6.29 -0.04 0.99
CA ALA A 81 -6.64 -0.49 2.33
C ALA A 81 -7.08 -1.96 2.33
N LEU A 82 -7.94 -2.37 1.38
CA LEU A 82 -8.38 -3.75 1.24
C LEU A 82 -7.23 -4.71 0.92
N VAL A 83 -6.35 -4.33 0.00
CA VAL A 83 -5.18 -5.13 -0.39
C VAL A 83 -4.22 -5.31 0.78
N SER A 84 -3.98 -4.24 1.54
CA SER A 84 -3.12 -4.27 2.71
C SER A 84 -3.76 -5.06 3.86
N ALA A 85 -5.07 -4.92 4.08
CA ALA A 85 -5.82 -5.68 5.07
C ALA A 85 -5.88 -7.18 4.73
N LEU A 86 -6.09 -7.53 3.46
CA LEU A 86 -6.05 -8.91 3.00
C LEU A 86 -4.66 -9.52 3.22
N SER A 87 -3.61 -8.79 2.86
CA SER A 87 -2.23 -9.20 3.11
C SER A 87 -1.98 -9.44 4.60
N LEU A 88 -2.41 -8.52 5.47
CA LEU A 88 -2.24 -8.67 6.91
C LEU A 88 -3.05 -9.85 7.47
N SER A 89 -4.27 -10.06 6.96
CA SER A 89 -5.16 -11.14 7.38
C SER A 89 -4.62 -12.51 6.99
N LEU A 90 -4.10 -12.66 5.77
CA LEU A 90 -3.39 -13.85 5.31
C LEU A 90 -2.14 -14.12 6.16
N ASN A 91 -1.39 -13.07 6.51
CA ASN A 91 -0.25 -13.18 7.41
C ASN A 91 -0.68 -13.64 8.82
N ARG A 92 -1.79 -13.12 9.35
CA ARG A 92 -2.34 -13.55 10.65
C ARG A 92 -2.83 -15.00 10.65
N LEU A 93 -3.46 -15.45 9.57
CA LEU A 93 -3.87 -16.85 9.40
C LEU A 93 -2.65 -17.79 9.39
N ARG A 94 -1.53 -17.36 8.79
CA ARG A 94 -0.23 -18.08 8.81
C ARG A 94 0.43 -18.07 10.20
N LEU A 95 0.30 -16.96 10.95
CA LEU A 95 0.90 -16.75 12.28
C LEU A 95 0.48 -17.77 13.35
N ARG A 96 -0.61 -18.52 13.14
CA ARG A 96 -0.97 -19.64 14.03
C ARG A 96 0.12 -20.72 14.08
N ARG A 97 1.08 -20.74 13.14
CA ARG A 97 2.29 -21.59 13.17
C ARG A 97 3.56 -20.73 13.18
N ARG A 98 3.92 -20.23 14.38
CA ARG A 98 5.23 -19.70 14.82
C ARG A 98 6.02 -18.84 13.81
N GLY A 99 6.05 -17.53 14.08
CA GLY A 99 7.29 -16.77 14.00
C GLY A 99 7.56 -15.92 12.76
N ASP A 100 6.56 -15.57 11.96
CA ASP A 100 6.79 -14.66 10.83
C ASP A 100 6.69 -13.18 11.21
N HIS A 101 7.68 -12.42 10.75
CA HIS A 101 7.81 -11.00 10.96
C HIS A 101 6.64 -10.25 10.28
N LEU A 102 5.98 -9.39 11.03
CA LEU A 102 4.98 -8.46 10.50
C LEU A 102 5.65 -7.62 9.39
N HIS A 103 5.11 -7.65 8.16
CA HIS A 103 5.66 -6.83 7.08
C HIS A 103 5.30 -5.38 7.34
N VAL A 104 6.18 -4.67 8.07
CA VAL A 104 6.01 -3.27 8.50
C VAL A 104 5.62 -2.38 7.31
N ASN A 105 6.15 -2.64 6.12
CA ASN A 105 5.79 -1.92 4.89
C ASN A 105 4.27 -1.94 4.58
N ILE A 106 3.63 -3.11 4.68
CA ILE A 106 2.20 -3.27 4.39
C ILE A 106 1.36 -2.56 5.46
N VAL A 107 1.81 -2.59 6.72
CA VAL A 107 1.14 -1.88 7.81
C VAL A 107 1.26 -0.37 7.64
N MET A 108 2.43 0.12 7.24
CA MET A 108 2.63 1.53 6.91
C MET A 108 1.70 1.97 5.76
N LEU A 109 1.63 1.20 4.67
CA LEU A 109 0.70 1.46 3.56
C LEU A 109 -0.76 1.54 4.03
N LEU A 110 -1.20 0.61 4.88
CA LEU A 110 -2.55 0.62 5.44
C LEU A 110 -2.80 1.88 6.29
N LEU A 111 -1.89 2.19 7.22
CA LEU A 111 -2.01 3.37 8.08
C LEU A 111 -2.03 4.67 7.28
N SER A 112 -1.15 4.79 6.27
CA SER A 112 -1.13 5.93 5.36
C SER A 112 -2.44 6.06 4.58
N SER A 113 -2.98 4.96 4.04
CA SER A 113 -4.27 5.00 3.32
C SER A 113 -5.45 5.42 4.21
N ILE A 114 -5.50 4.91 5.45
CA ILE A 114 -6.55 5.26 6.42
C ILE A 114 -6.42 6.72 6.83
N GLY A 115 -5.20 7.19 7.11
CA GLY A 115 -4.95 8.58 7.46
C GLY A 115 -5.38 9.55 6.36
N LEU A 116 -5.10 9.22 5.10
CA LEU A 116 -5.53 10.03 3.96
C LEU A 116 -7.06 10.00 3.77
N LEU A 117 -7.70 8.84 3.93
CA LEU A 117 -9.16 8.72 3.89
C LEU A 117 -9.82 9.60 4.97
N LEU A 118 -9.33 9.53 6.21
CA LEU A 118 -9.85 10.35 7.31
C LEU A 118 -9.66 11.85 7.05
N TYR A 119 -8.52 12.25 6.48
CA TYR A 119 -8.28 13.63 6.09
C TYR A 119 -9.29 14.11 5.04
N LEU A 120 -9.56 13.31 4.01
CA LEU A 120 -10.56 13.63 2.99
C LEU A 120 -11.97 13.71 3.59
N TYR A 121 -12.35 12.76 4.46
CA TYR A 121 -13.64 12.79 5.15
C TYR A 121 -13.82 13.99 6.08
N ARG A 122 -12.72 14.55 6.61
CA ARG A 122 -12.78 15.79 7.40
C ARG A 122 -12.95 17.03 6.52
N GLN A 123 -12.57 16.95 5.25
CA GLN A 123 -12.53 18.08 4.32
C GLN A 123 -13.77 18.17 3.43
N VAL A 124 -14.45 17.05 3.19
CA VAL A 124 -15.79 16.97 2.56
C VAL A 124 -16.86 17.26 3.60
#